data_AF-A0A0S8DYH0-F1
#
_entry.id   AF-A0A0S8DYH0-F1
#
_cell.length_a   1.000
_cell.length_b   1.000
_cell.length_c   1.000
_cell.angle_alpha   90.00
_cell.angle_beta   90.00
_cell.angle_gamma   90.00
#
_symmetry.space_group_name_H-M   'P 1'
#
loop_
_entity.id
_entity.type
_entity.pdbx_description
1 polymer ?
#
loop_
_entity_poly.entity_id
_entity_poly.type
_entity_poly.pdbx_seq_one_letter_code
_entity_poly.pdbx_strand_id
1 'polypeptide(L)'
;PVIDNGRGLSGDPQIARIEDVWVMFYFGCGWKPKAFDTFACSYDLVHWTRWQGPHLIEPSEPWDQTYAHKPWVVKKDGIVYHYYCAVGDQGRVIALATSEDLRK
;
A
#
# COMPACT_ATOMS: atom_id res chain seq x y z
N PRO A 1 -12.29 -10.76 -10.13
CA PRO A 1 -11.22 -9.78 -9.76
C PRO A 1 -9.89 -10.51 -9.60
N VAL A 2 -8.77 -9.84 -9.92
CA VAL A 2 -7.43 -10.45 -9.83
C VAL A 2 -7.03 -10.74 -8.38
N ILE A 3 -7.40 -9.86 -7.46
CA ILE A 3 -7.38 -10.08 -6.01
C ILE A 3 -8.78 -9.77 -5.48
N ASP A 4 -9.42 -10.79 -4.89
CA ASP A 4 -10.73 -10.70 -4.25
C ASP A 4 -10.68 -11.38 -2.89
N ASN A 5 -11.27 -10.75 -1.88
CA ASN A 5 -11.34 -11.27 -0.52
C ASN A 5 -12.77 -11.68 -0.13
N GLY A 6 -13.71 -11.69 -1.09
CA GLY A 6 -15.12 -12.06 -0.90
C GLY A 6 -15.94 -11.06 -0.06
N ARG A 7 -15.27 -10.08 0.54
CA ARG A 7 -15.85 -8.94 1.27
C ARG A 7 -14.89 -7.76 1.23
N GLY A 8 -15.40 -6.57 1.56
CA GLY A 8 -14.60 -5.35 1.59
C GLY A 8 -14.06 -4.93 0.23
N LEU A 9 -13.08 -4.04 0.24
CA LEU A 9 -12.47 -3.44 -0.94
C LEU A 9 -11.03 -3.91 -1.10
N SER A 10 -10.67 -4.29 -2.32
CA SER A 10 -9.28 -4.44 -2.76
C SER A 10 -9.13 -3.59 -4.02
N GLY A 11 -8.24 -2.61 -4.02
CA GLY A 11 -8.26 -1.61 -5.09
C GLY A 11 -7.00 -0.78 -5.22
N ASP A 12 -7.09 0.18 -6.14
CA ASP A 12 -6.06 1.13 -6.55
C ASP A 12 -4.69 0.45 -6.79
N PRO A 13 -4.62 -0.57 -7.67
CA PRO A 13 -3.39 -1.30 -7.89
C PRO A 13 -2.35 -0.44 -8.62
N GLN A 14 -1.16 -0.33 -8.04
CA GLN A 14 0.04 0.12 -8.73
C GLN A 14 0.91 -1.10 -9.03
N ILE A 15 1.09 -1.42 -10.32
CA ILE A 15 1.95 -2.53 -10.75
C ILE A 15 3.30 -1.98 -11.18
N ALA A 16 4.37 -2.50 -10.57
CA ALA A 16 5.76 -2.24 -10.95
C ALA A 16 6.46 -3.56 -11.26
N ARG A 17 7.49 -3.51 -12.09
CA ARG A 17 8.38 -4.65 -12.33
C ARG A 17 9.64 -4.48 -11.49
N ILE A 18 9.95 -5.47 -10.66
CA ILE A 18 11.19 -5.55 -9.89
C ILE A 18 11.92 -6.79 -10.37
N GLU A 19 13.00 -6.59 -11.13
CA GLU A 19 13.73 -7.66 -11.81
C GLU A 19 12.80 -8.50 -12.73
N ASP A 20 12.63 -9.78 -12.42
CA ASP A 20 11.78 -10.72 -13.15
C ASP A 20 10.35 -10.87 -12.57
N VAL A 21 10.04 -10.16 -11.47
CA VAL A 21 8.76 -10.25 -10.76
C VAL A 21 7.91 -9.00 -10.96
N TRP A 22 6.61 -9.19 -11.22
CA TRP A 22 5.62 -8.13 -11.12
C TRP A 22 5.14 -7.98 -9.68
N VAL A 23 5.19 -6.76 -9.15
CA VAL A 23 4.74 -6.42 -7.81
C VAL A 23 3.55 -5.47 -7.94
N MET A 24 2.41 -5.87 -7.38
CA MET A 24 1.22 -5.03 -7.27
C MET A 24 1.12 -4.52 -5.84
N PHE A 25 1.35 -3.23 -5.65
CA PHE A 25 0.96 -2.52 -4.43
C PHE A 25 -0.53 -2.21 -4.54
N TYR A 26 -1.30 -2.53 -3.50
CA TYR A 26 -2.75 -2.29 -3.49
C TYR A 26 -3.23 -2.06 -2.06
N PHE A 27 -4.41 -1.46 -1.92
CA PHE A 27 -5.01 -1.26 -0.60
C PHE A 27 -6.08 -2.32 -0.29
N GLY A 28 -6.25 -2.59 1.01
CA GLY A 28 -7.34 -3.38 1.55
C GLY A 28 -8.19 -2.57 2.54
N CYS A 29 -9.50 -2.78 2.56
CA CYS A 29 -10.39 -2.22 3.58
C CYS A 29 -11.61 -3.12 3.80
N GLY A 30 -12.01 -3.36 5.05
CA GLY A 30 -13.26 -4.06 5.38
C GLY A 30 -13.21 -5.59 5.29
N TRP A 31 -12.13 -6.19 4.78
CA TRP A 31 -11.86 -7.63 4.90
C TRP A 31 -10.83 -7.99 5.97
N LYS A 32 -9.98 -7.04 6.37
CA LYS A 32 -9.15 -7.03 7.57
C LYS A 32 -9.42 -5.72 8.35
N PRO A 33 -9.03 -5.61 9.63
CA PRO A 33 -9.09 -4.36 10.36
C PRO A 33 -8.35 -3.24 9.65
N LYS A 34 -8.81 -2.00 9.84
CA LYS A 34 -8.25 -0.77 9.23
C LYS A 34 -8.37 -0.74 7.69
N ALA A 35 -8.08 0.42 7.11
CA ALA A 35 -7.68 0.51 5.70
C ALA A 35 -6.16 0.59 5.66
N PHE A 36 -5.53 -0.22 4.81
CA PHE A 36 -4.09 -0.45 4.81
C PHE A 36 -3.57 -0.70 3.39
N ASP A 37 -2.27 -0.52 3.19
CA ASP A 37 -1.58 -0.93 1.98
C ASP A 37 -0.77 -2.22 2.20
N THR A 38 -0.72 -3.04 1.15
CA THR A 38 0.06 -4.27 1.09
C THR A 38 0.49 -4.53 -0.35
N PHE A 39 1.11 -5.68 -0.62
CA PHE A 39 1.46 -6.09 -1.97
C PHE A 39 1.16 -7.56 -2.27
N ALA A 40 1.18 -7.88 -3.56
CA ALA A 40 1.21 -9.23 -4.07
C ALA A 40 2.18 -9.32 -5.25
N CYS A 41 2.72 -10.50 -5.51
CA CYS A 41 3.69 -10.74 -6.58
C CYS A 41 3.14 -11.71 -7.64
N SER A 42 3.55 -11.53 -8.89
CA SER A 42 3.19 -12.41 -10.01
C SER A 42 4.35 -12.52 -11.00
N TYR A 43 4.44 -13.66 -11.69
CA TYR A 43 5.34 -13.84 -12.83
C TYR A 43 4.62 -13.68 -14.18
N ASP A 44 3.28 -13.67 -14.21
CA ASP A 44 2.48 -13.75 -15.44
C ASP A 44 1.33 -12.72 -15.52
N LEU A 45 1.23 -11.81 -14.53
CA LEU A 45 0.15 -10.81 -14.37
C LEU A 45 -1.25 -11.39 -14.12
N VAL A 46 -1.40 -12.72 -14.08
CA VAL A 46 -2.68 -13.43 -13.92
C VAL A 46 -2.78 -14.04 -12.54
N HIS A 47 -1.76 -14.78 -12.11
CA HIS A 47 -1.71 -15.46 -10.82
C HIS A 47 -0.88 -14.66 -9.83
N TRP A 48 -1.49 -14.31 -8.70
CA TRP A 48 -0.88 -13.42 -7.71
C TRP A 48 -0.71 -14.10 -6.36
N THR A 49 0.53 -14.10 -5.87
CA THR A 49 0.90 -14.56 -4.53
C THR A 49 0.83 -13.39 -3.56
N ARG A 50 -0.10 -13.44 -2.60
CA ARG A 50 -0.31 -12.38 -1.60
C ARG A 50 0.78 -12.38 -0.54
N TRP A 51 1.19 -11.19 -0.11
CA TRP A 51 2.02 -11.03 1.09
C TRP A 51 1.28 -11.50 2.34
N GLN A 52 1.96 -12.24 3.21
CA GLN A 52 1.39 -12.81 4.45
C GLN A 52 1.96 -12.15 5.72
N GLY A 53 2.90 -11.23 5.59
CA GLY A 53 3.46 -10.50 6.72
C GLY A 53 2.67 -9.23 7.08
N PRO A 54 3.31 -8.30 7.83
CA PRO A 54 2.71 -7.02 8.22
C PRO A 54 2.29 -6.16 7.03
N HIS A 55 1.34 -5.26 7.26
CA HIS A 55 0.96 -4.23 6.31
C HIS A 55 2.15 -3.31 6.00
N LEU A 56 2.23 -2.81 4.76
CA LEU A 56 3.26 -1.83 4.40
C LEU A 56 2.94 -0.47 5.04
N ILE A 57 1.67 -0.08 5.01
CA ILE A 57 1.12 1.13 5.63
C ILE A 57 -0.20 0.77 6.31
N GLU A 58 -0.40 1.28 7.52
CA GLU A 58 -1.66 1.24 8.26
C GLU A 58 -1.75 2.46 9.19
N PRO A 59 -2.96 2.85 9.63
CA PRO A 59 -3.14 3.95 10.58
C PRO A 59 -2.22 3.83 11.79
N SER A 60 -1.44 4.89 12.03
CA SER A 60 -0.42 4.98 13.08
C SER A 60 -0.21 6.38 13.64
N GLU A 61 -0.68 7.42 12.94
CA GLU A 61 -0.47 8.83 13.27
C GLU A 61 -1.79 9.62 13.27
N PRO A 62 -1.89 10.79 13.94
CA PRO A 62 -3.16 11.54 14.03
C PRO A 62 -3.77 11.91 12.66
N TRP A 63 -2.93 12.22 11.67
CA TRP A 63 -3.38 12.60 10.33
C TRP A 63 -3.87 11.41 9.49
N ASP A 64 -3.58 10.16 9.87
CA ASP A 64 -4.02 8.94 9.19
C ASP A 64 -4.84 7.98 10.06
N GLN A 65 -5.22 8.41 11.27
CA GLN A 65 -5.87 7.60 12.29
C GLN A 65 -7.17 6.88 11.85
N THR A 66 -7.84 7.37 10.80
CA THR A 66 -9.03 6.72 10.23
C THR A 66 -8.64 5.73 9.14
N TYR A 67 -7.88 6.18 8.12
CA TYR A 67 -7.44 5.36 6.99
C TYR A 67 -6.03 5.75 6.53
N ALA A 68 -5.19 4.76 6.23
CA ALA A 68 -3.89 4.93 5.59
C ALA A 68 -3.81 3.93 4.42
N HIS A 69 -4.04 4.41 3.19
CA HIS A 69 -4.37 3.52 2.06
C HIS A 69 -4.09 4.18 0.70
N LYS A 70 -4.14 3.39 -0.39
CA LYS A 70 -4.02 3.79 -1.81
C LYS A 70 -2.56 4.10 -2.17
N PRO A 71 -1.76 3.07 -2.45
CA PRO A 71 -0.33 3.20 -2.56
C PRO A 71 0.09 3.85 -3.88
N TRP A 72 1.13 4.68 -3.80
CA TRP A 72 1.98 5.04 -4.94
C TRP A 72 3.45 5.01 -4.50
N VAL A 73 4.17 3.98 -4.91
CA VAL A 73 5.54 3.68 -4.50
C VAL A 73 6.52 4.08 -5.59
N VAL A 74 7.58 4.78 -5.20
CA VAL A 74 8.69 5.18 -6.06
C VAL A 74 10.00 4.86 -5.35
N LYS A 75 10.99 4.32 -6.07
CA LYS A 75 12.36 4.19 -5.58
C LYS A 75 13.26 5.19 -6.32
N LYS A 76 13.97 6.03 -5.58
CA LYS A 76 14.91 7.01 -6.14
C LYS A 76 16.13 7.13 -5.24
N ASP A 77 17.32 7.12 -5.83
CA ASP A 77 18.60 7.31 -5.12
C ASP A 77 18.77 6.37 -3.91
N GLY A 78 18.30 5.11 -4.04
CA GLY A 78 18.36 4.10 -2.98
C GLY A 78 17.17 4.10 -2.01
N ILE A 79 16.43 5.21 -1.91
CA ILE A 79 15.32 5.39 -0.96
C ILE A 79 13.98 4.99 -1.60
N VAL A 80 13.15 4.28 -0.84
CA VAL A 80 11.75 4.01 -1.20
C VAL A 80 10.87 5.10 -0.61
N TYR A 81 9.99 5.65 -1.44
CA TYR A 81 8.97 6.65 -1.12
C TYR A 81 7.60 6.02 -1.36
N HIS A 82 6.82 5.82 -0.30
CA HIS A 82 5.45 5.29 -0.36
C HIS A 82 4.48 6.44 -0.09
N TYR A 83 3.92 7.01 -1.15
CA TYR A 83 2.84 7.99 -1.04
C TYR A 83 1.52 7.27 -0.81
N TYR A 84 0.68 7.81 0.07
CA TYR A 84 -0.62 7.21 0.40
C TYR A 84 -1.65 8.29 0.75
N CYS A 85 -2.93 7.93 0.65
CA CYS A 85 -4.05 8.73 1.16
C CYS A 85 -4.20 8.51 2.68
N ALA A 86 -3.88 9.55 3.44
CA ALA A 86 -4.13 9.64 4.87
C ALA A 86 -5.50 10.27 5.14
N VAL A 87 -6.25 9.69 6.09
CA VAL A 87 -7.52 10.23 6.57
C VAL A 87 -7.50 10.28 8.09
N GLY A 88 -7.63 11.47 8.65
CA GLY A 88 -7.52 11.70 10.09
C GLY A 88 -7.91 13.11 10.48
N ASP A 89 -7.23 13.66 11.49
CA ASP A 89 -7.53 15.00 12.02
C ASP A 89 -7.22 16.15 11.04
N GLN A 90 -6.39 15.91 10.03
CA GLN A 90 -6.09 16.84 8.93
C GLN A 90 -7.03 16.69 7.72
N GLY A 91 -8.13 15.94 7.84
CA GLY A 91 -9.03 15.64 6.73
C GLY A 91 -8.51 14.51 5.84
N ARG A 92 -8.64 14.64 4.51
CA ARG A 92 -8.16 13.65 3.52
C ARG A 92 -7.01 14.26 2.71
N VAL A 93 -5.80 13.77 2.94
CA VAL A 93 -4.55 14.33 2.37
C VAL A 93 -3.65 13.24 1.80
N ILE A 94 -2.61 13.63 1.06
CA ILE A 94 -1.53 12.73 0.65
C ILE A 94 -0.41 12.85 1.68
N ALA A 95 0.00 11.70 2.23
CA ALA A 95 1.13 11.57 3.15
C ALA A 95 2.24 10.72 2.51
N LEU A 96 3.39 10.65 3.18
CA LEU A 96 4.59 9.99 2.69
C LEU A 96 5.26 9.19 3.81
N ALA A 97 5.55 7.92 3.54
CA ALA A 97 6.48 7.11 4.31
C ALA A 97 7.75 6.82 3.50
N THR A 98 8.89 6.71 4.18
CA THR A 98 10.20 6.46 3.55
C THR A 98 10.93 5.29 4.19
N SER A 99 11.76 4.59 3.41
CA SER A 99 12.58 3.46 3.92
C SER A 99 13.69 3.89 4.88
N GLU A 100 14.02 5.18 4.88
CA GLU A 100 15.00 5.81 5.76
C GLU A 100 14.35 7.03 6.42
N ASP A 101 14.80 7.41 7.62
CA ASP A 101 14.34 8.65 8.24
C ASP A 101 14.98 9.86 7.54
N LEU A 102 14.14 10.67 6.87
CA LEU A 102 14.58 11.88 6.16
C LEU A 102 14.26 13.17 6.94
N ARG A 103 13.73 13.04 8.17
CA ARG A 103 13.52 14.20 9.05
C ARG A 103 14.89 14.63 9.57
N LYS A 104 15.19 15.92 9.41
CA LYS A 104 16.42 16.53 9.95
C LYS A 104 16.30 16.80 11.43
#